data_AF-A0A528WX64-F1
#
_entry.id   AF-A0A528WX64-F1
#
_cell.length_a   1.000
_cell.length_b   1.000
_cell.length_c   1.000
_cell.angle_alpha   90.00
_cell.angle_beta   90.00
_cell.angle_gamma   90.00
#
_symmetry.space_group_name_H-M   'P 1'
#
loop_
_entity.id
_entity.type
_entity.pdbx_description
1 polymer ?
#
loop_
_entity_poly.entity_id
_entity_poly.type
_entity_poly.pdbx_seq_one_letter_code
_entity_poly.pdbx_strand_id
1 'polypeptide(L)' 'MRKLPKSIDADVLIEISRFLDDRPNSTPAPVHKFASMIRHRVKTGLPIASIEELIVDMATTRQLPTALNPS' A
#
# COMPACT_ATOMS: atom_id res chain seq x y z
N MET A 1 0.75 -5.23 20.64
CA MET A 1 -0.17 -5.51 19.52
C MET A 1 -0.78 -4.18 19.07
N ARG A 2 -0.50 -3.68 17.86
CA ARG A 2 -1.30 -2.57 17.31
C ARG A 2 -2.75 -3.06 17.23
N LYS A 3 -3.71 -2.29 17.75
CA LYS A 3 -5.12 -2.54 17.49
C LYS A 3 -5.28 -2.58 15.97
N LEU A 4 -5.77 -3.68 15.41
CA LEU A 4 -6.19 -3.67 14.01
C LEU A 4 -7.24 -2.56 13.87
N PRO A 5 -7.06 -1.58 12.95
CA PRO A 5 -8.07 -0.58 12.68
C PRO A 5 -9.40 -1.26 12.38
N LYS A 6 -10.48 -0.77 12.98
CA LYS A 6 -11.84 -1.22 12.67
C LYS A 6 -12.03 -1.02 11.15
N SER A 7 -12.22 -2.14 10.46
CA SER A 7 -12.29 -2.27 8.99
C SER A 7 -11.06 -1.73 8.23
N ILE A 8 -9.96 -2.49 8.23
CA ILE A 8 -9.09 -2.44 7.05
C ILE A 8 -9.89 -3.02 5.89
N ASP A 9 -10.03 -2.26 4.82
CA ASP A 9 -10.69 -2.68 3.59
C ASP A 9 -9.90 -3.83 2.96
N ALA A 10 -10.50 -5.03 2.94
CA ALA A 10 -9.83 -6.24 2.50
C ALA A 10 -9.43 -6.15 1.01
N ASP A 11 -10.22 -5.46 0.19
CA ASP A 11 -9.93 -5.28 -1.22
C ASP A 11 -8.69 -4.39 -1.42
N VAL A 12 -8.50 -3.40 -0.54
CA VAL A 12 -7.28 -2.58 -0.52
C VAL A 12 -6.06 -3.42 -0.17
N LEU A 13 -6.15 -4.31 0.83
CA LEU A 13 -5.03 -5.19 1.19
C LEU A 13 -4.68 -6.19 0.07
N ILE A 14 -5.68 -6.74 -0.61
CA ILE A 14 -5.49 -7.66 -1.73
C ILE A 14 -4.78 -6.91 -2.87
N GLU A 15 -5.26 -5.70 -3.21
CA GLU A 15 -4.67 -4.91 -4.28
C GLU A 15 -3.24 -4.48 -3.96
N ILE A 16 -2.95 -4.05 -2.73
CA ILE A 16 -1.58 -3.75 -2.28
C ILE A 16 -0.69 -5.00 -2.38
N SER A 17 -1.19 -6.17 -1.95
CA SER A 17 -0.42 -7.42 -1.99
C SER A 17 -0.06 -7.78 -3.43
N ARG A 18 -1.05 -7.85 -4.32
CA ARG A 18 -0.83 -8.11 -5.76
C ARG A 18 0.19 -7.14 -6.33
N PHE A 19 0.03 -5.86 -6.01
CA PHE A 19 0.90 -4.81 -6.49
C PHE A 19 2.37 -5.01 -6.06
N LEU A 20 2.61 -5.39 -4.81
CA LEU A 20 3.96 -5.63 -4.29
C LEU A 20 4.56 -6.93 -4.85
N ASP A 21 3.74 -7.97 -5.00
CA ASP A 21 4.17 -9.30 -5.46
C ASP A 21 4.50 -9.31 -6.97
N ASP A 22 3.84 -8.47 -7.77
CA ASP A 22 4.07 -8.35 -9.23
C ASP A 22 5.39 -7.62 -9.59
N ARG A 23 6.16 -7.14 -8.60
CA ARG A 23 7.33 -6.29 -8.84
C ARG A 23 8.66 -7.01 -8.59
N PRO A 24 9.71 -6.67 -9.36
CA PRO A 24 11.06 -7.09 -9.02
C PRO A 24 11.50 -6.53 -7.66
N ASN A 25 12.02 -7.39 -6.79
CA ASN A 25 12.46 -7.05 -5.43
C ASN A 25 13.50 -5.92 -5.36
N SER A 26 14.17 -5.60 -6.47
CA SER A 26 15.19 -4.56 -6.57
C SER A 26 14.65 -3.17 -6.89
N THR A 27 13.37 -3.02 -7.28
CA THR A 27 12.83 -1.72 -7.70
C THR A 27 12.03 -1.08 -6.55
N PRO A 28 12.40 0.13 -6.06
CA PRO A 28 11.63 0.81 -5.03
C PRO A 28 10.18 1.06 -5.43
N ALA A 29 9.22 0.80 -4.55
CA ALA A 29 7.80 1.04 -4.81
C ALA A 29 7.43 2.53 -4.64
N PRO A 30 7.02 3.30 -5.68
CA PRO A 30 6.55 4.68 -5.52
C PRO A 30 5.20 4.74 -4.79
N VAL A 31 5.27 4.92 -3.47
CA VAL A 31 4.15 4.78 -2.53
C VAL A 31 2.97 5.66 -2.89
N HIS A 32 3.20 6.96 -3.11
CA HIS A 32 2.12 7.92 -3.41
C HIS A 32 1.36 7.60 -4.71
N LYS A 33 2.11 7.23 -5.77
CA LYS A 33 1.51 6.84 -7.05
C LYS A 33 0.64 5.60 -6.89
N PHE A 34 1.09 4.63 -6.09
CA PHE A 34 0.33 3.40 -5.87
C PHE A 34 -0.87 3.61 -4.98
N ALA A 35 -0.77 4.39 -3.91
CA ALA A 35 -1.92 4.73 -3.10
C ALA A 35 -3.02 5.41 -3.92
N SER A 36 -2.63 6.33 -4.81
CA SER A 36 -3.56 6.96 -5.76
C SER A 36 -4.21 5.94 -6.70
N MET A 37 -3.42 5.05 -7.31
CA MET A 37 -3.94 4.00 -8.21
C MET A 37 -4.90 3.04 -7.49
N ILE A 38 -4.55 2.59 -6.30
CA ILE A 38 -5.35 1.63 -5.51
C ILE A 38 -6.68 2.26 -5.10
N ARG A 39 -6.67 3.52 -4.66
CA ARG A 39 -7.90 4.27 -4.35
C ARG A 39 -8.84 4.43 -5.54
N HIS A 40 -8.30 4.46 -6.77
CA HIS A 40 -9.11 4.51 -7.99
C HIS A 40 -9.60 3.13 -8.45
N ARG A 41 -8.94 2.04 -8.06
CA ARG A 41 -9.28 0.66 -8.45
C ARG A 41 -10.24 -0.02 -7.50
N VAL A 42 -10.18 0.33 -6.23
CA VAL A 42 -10.97 -0.29 -5.16
C VAL A 42 -11.97 0.72 -4.62
N LYS A 43 -13.21 0.28 -4.37
CA LYS A 43 -14.23 1.12 -3.75
C LYS A 43 -13.97 1.25 -2.24
N THR A 44 -13.03 2.11 -1.89
CA THR A 44 -12.60 2.32 -0.52
C THR A 44 -12.91 3.72 0.01
N GLY A 45 -13.26 3.81 1.29
CA GLY A 45 -13.38 5.08 2.02
C GLY A 45 -12.05 5.55 2.63
N LEU A 46 -10.97 4.77 2.49
CA LEU A 46 -9.69 5.10 3.09
C LEU A 46 -9.07 6.35 2.42
N PRO A 47 -8.53 7.31 3.21
CA PRO A 47 -7.77 8.41 2.66
C PRO A 47 -6.45 7.90 2.07
N ILE A 48 -5.89 8.63 1.11
CA ILE A 48 -4.63 8.27 0.44
C ILE A 48 -3.53 7.97 1.46
N ALA A 49 -3.36 8.83 2.47
CA ALA A 49 -2.35 8.64 3.52
C ALA A 49 -2.47 7.29 4.25
N SER A 50 -3.69 6.80 4.54
CA SER A 50 -3.87 5.49 5.16
C SER A 50 -3.50 4.34 4.21
N ILE A 51 -3.71 4.51 2.90
CA ILE A 51 -3.28 3.51 1.90
C ILE A 51 -1.76 3.53 1.78
N GLU A 52 -1.13 4.71 1.82
CA GLU A 52 0.34 4.85 1.84
C GLU A 52 0.98 4.16 3.04
N GLU A 53 0.43 4.37 4.24
CA GLU A 53 0.87 3.68 5.47
C GLU A 53 0.78 2.16 5.32
N LEU A 54 -0.32 1.64 4.77
CA LEU A 54 -0.48 0.20 4.52
C LEU A 54 0.54 -0.33 3.51
N ILE A 55 0.82 0.40 2.42
CA ILE A 55 1.84 0.02 1.45
C ILE A 55 3.21 -0.07 2.11
N VAL A 56 3.59 0.92 2.93
CA VAL A 56 4.88 0.95 3.63
C VAL A 56 4.98 -0.19 4.64
N ASP A 57 3.96 -0.41 5.47
CA ASP A 57 3.92 -1.50 6.46
C ASP A 57 4.06 -2.88 5.77
N MET A 58 3.34 -3.08 4.65
CA MET A 58 3.35 -4.35 3.89
C MET A 58 4.64 -4.57 3.11
N ALA A 59 5.24 -3.52 2.55
CA ALA A 59 6.54 -3.60 1.88
C ALA A 59 7.67 -3.85 2.88
N THR A 60 7.64 -3.18 4.04
CA THR A 60 8.61 -3.38 5.12
C THR A 60 8.57 -4.81 5.64
N THR A 61 7.37 -5.36 5.82
CA THR A 61 7.18 -6.77 6.24
C THR A 61 7.80 -7.76 5.24
N ARG A 62 7.81 -7.41 3.95
CA ARG A 62 8.41 -8.20 2.85
C ARG A 62 9.88 -7.84 2.56
N GLN A 63 10.48 -6.92 3.32
CA GLN A 63 11.83 -6.39 3.06
C GLN A 63 11.98 -5.79 1.65
N LEU A 64 10.89 -5.22 1.11
CA LEU A 64 10.87 -4.59 -0.21
C LEU A 64 11.22 -3.11 -0.10
N PRO A 65 12.02 -2.56 -1.04
CA PRO A 65 12.34 -1.14 -1.04
C PRO A 65 11.11 -0.29 -1.43
N THR A 66 10.97 0.88 -0.81
CA THR A 66 9.91 1.86 -1.10
C THR A 66 10.51 3.23 -1.42
N ALA A 67 9.88 3.97 -2.34
CA ALA A 67 10.21 5.36 -2.64
C ALA A 67 9.06 6.28 -2.15
N LEU A 68 9.38 7.12 -1.18
CA LEU A 68 8.51 8.15 -0.61
C LEU A 68 8.81 9.48 -1.33
N ASN A 69 8.20 9.69 -2.50
CA ASN A 69 8.32 10.98 -3.17
C ASN A 69 7.27 11.95 -2.59
N PRO A 70 7.65 13.18 -2.21
CA PRO A 70 6.68 14.21 -1.84
C PRO A 70 5.80 14.55 -3.05
N SER A 71 4.51 14.75 -2.77
CA SER A 71 3.47 15.13 -3.75
C SER A 71 3.51 16.61 -4.06
#